data_AF-A0A353T5F6-F1
#
_entry.id   AF-A0A353T5F6-F1
#
_cell.length_a   1.000
_cell.length_b   1.000
_cell.length_c   1.000
_cell.angle_alpha   90.00
_cell.angle_beta   90.00
_cell.angle_gamma   90.00
#
_symmetry.space_group_name_H-M   'P 1'
#
loop_
_entity.id
_entity.type
_entity.pdbx_description
1 polymer ?
#
loop_
_entity_poly.entity_id
_entity_poly.type
_entity_poly.pdbx_seq_one_letter_code
_entity_poly.pdbx_strand_id
1 'polypeptide(L)' 'MATEKLKIDTRRNKIIEILNRDGQVRVSQLSKKMGTTMVTIRSDLDALEKAGYLERIQGGAVQTSFNNYNLEFLRKK' A
#
# COMPACT_ATOMS: atom_id res chain seq x y z
N MET A 1 20.22 -12.98 9.51
CA MET A 1 19.10 -13.10 8.53
C MET A 1 17.71 -12.91 9.16
N ALA A 2 17.50 -13.04 10.48
CA ALA A 2 16.17 -12.87 11.10
C ALA A 2 15.67 -11.41 11.21
N THR A 3 16.57 -10.43 11.30
CA THR A 3 16.25 -9.01 11.51
C THR A 3 15.63 -8.34 10.29
N GLU A 4 15.90 -8.83 9.09
CA GLU A 4 15.44 -8.21 7.83
C GLU A 4 13.99 -8.60 7.50
N LYS A 5 13.62 -9.85 7.81
CA LYS A 5 12.25 -10.37 7.65
C LYS A 5 11.26 -9.61 8.54
N LEU A 6 11.61 -9.43 9.82
CA LEU A 6 10.80 -8.66 10.78
C LEU A 6 10.58 -7.19 10.34
N LYS A 7 11.61 -6.55 9.76
CA LYS A 7 11.50 -5.17 9.25
C LYS A 7 10.55 -5.07 8.05
N ILE A 8 10.59 -6.05 7.14
CA ILE A 8 9.69 -6.11 5.99
C ILE A 8 8.25 -6.29 6.45
N ASP A 9 8.02 -7.20 7.40
CA ASP A 9 6.68 -7.45 7.95
C ASP A 9 6.14 -6.21 8.69
N THR A 10 6.98 -5.53 9.48
CA THR A 10 6.62 -4.27 10.16
C THR A 10 6.24 -3.18 9.16
N ARG A 11 6.99 -3.04 8.06
CA ARG A 11 6.72 -2.03 7.03
C ARG A 11 5.42 -2.32 6.30
N ARG A 12 5.19 -3.57 5.89
CA ARG A 12 3.95 -3.99 5.22
C ARG A 12 2.72 -3.78 6.12
N ASN A 13 2.83 -4.13 7.40
CA ASN A 13 1.78 -3.84 8.38
C ASN A 13 1.48 -2.34 8.46
N LYS A 14 2.53 -1.50 8.46
CA LYS A 14 2.33 -0.05 8.49
C LYS A 14 1.66 0.50 7.23
N ILE A 15 1.93 -0.10 6.06
CA ILE A 15 1.23 0.24 4.82
C ILE A 15 -0.26 -0.10 4.93
N ILE A 16 -0.60 -1.29 5.45
CA ILE A 16 -1.99 -1.69 5.68
C ILE A 16 -2.68 -0.75 6.67
N GLU A 17 -2.03 -0.37 7.77
CA GLU A 17 -2.62 0.58 8.74
C GLU A 17 -2.97 1.92 8.07
N ILE A 18 -2.07 2.46 7.25
CA ILE A 18 -2.31 3.72 6.54
C ILE A 18 -3.44 3.53 5.52
N LEU A 19 -3.43 2.39 4.82
CA LEU A 19 -4.45 2.07 3.83
C LEU A 19 -5.85 1.92 4.46
N ASN A 20 -5.96 1.28 5.61
CA ASN A 20 -7.24 1.13 6.31
C ASN A 20 -7.77 2.47 6.85
N ARG A 21 -6.86 3.38 7.23
CA ARG A 21 -7.24 4.70 7.72
C ARG A 21 -7.63 5.67 6.60
N ASP A 22 -6.82 5.69 5.54
CA ASP A 22 -6.92 6.69 4.46
C ASP A 22 -7.67 6.14 3.22
N GLY A 23 -7.92 4.83 3.16
CA GLY A 23 -8.58 4.12 2.07
C GLY A 23 -7.75 3.82 0.82
N GLN A 24 -6.79 4.71 0.59
CA GLN A 24 -5.88 4.70 -0.52
C GLN A 24 -4.52 5.21 -0.06
N VAL A 25 -3.48 4.75 -0.75
CA VAL A 25 -2.11 5.17 -0.49
C VAL A 25 -1.37 5.42 -1.80
N ARG A 26 -0.47 6.40 -1.78
CA ARG A 26 0.43 6.70 -2.90
C ARG A 26 1.84 6.20 -2.60
N VAL A 27 2.49 5.62 -3.60
CA VAL A 27 3.89 5.13 -3.49
C VAL A 27 4.83 6.24 -3.05
N SER A 28 4.67 7.45 -3.60
CA SER A 28 5.49 8.61 -3.26
C SER A 28 5.34 9.07 -1.81
N GLN A 29 4.12 9.00 -1.26
CA GLN A 29 3.83 9.36 0.12
C GLN A 29 4.41 8.32 1.10
N LEU A 30 4.21 7.03 0.83
CA LEU A 30 4.73 5.95 1.65
C LEU A 30 6.27 5.96 1.67
N SER A 31 6.89 6.15 0.51
CA SER A 31 8.35 6.29 0.36
C SER A 31 8.92 7.36 1.29
N LYS A 32 8.35 8.58 1.25
CA LYS A 32 8.74 9.69 2.13
C LYS A 32 8.48 9.40 3.61
N LYS A 33 7.30 8.87 3.95
CA LYS A 33 6.90 8.59 5.34
C LYS A 33 7.76 7.51 6.00
N MET A 34 8.25 6.56 5.21
CA MET A 34 9.00 5.40 5.69
C MET A 34 10.52 5.54 5.48
N GLY A 35 10.99 6.63 4.88
CA GLY A 35 12.40 6.84 4.57
C GLY A 35 12.97 5.76 3.65
N THR A 36 12.16 5.21 2.74
CA THR A 36 12.56 4.12 1.83
C THR A 36 12.39 4.52 0.38
N THR A 37 12.80 3.66 -0.56
CA THR A 37 12.70 3.97 -1.98
C THR A 37 11.31 3.64 -2.52
N MET A 38 10.91 4.31 -3.60
CA MET A 38 9.66 3.97 -4.30
C MET A 38 9.68 2.53 -4.83
N VAL A 39 10.85 2.00 -5.21
CA VAL A 39 11.00 0.61 -5.67
C VAL A 39 10.67 -0.35 -4.52
N THR A 40 11.19 -0.10 -3.32
CA THR A 40 10.87 -0.89 -2.12
C THR A 40 9.37 -0.89 -1.82
N ILE A 41 8.74 0.29 -1.83
CA ILE A 41 7.28 0.39 -1.62
C ILE A 41 6.50 -0.36 -2.70
N ARG A 42 6.91 -0.26 -3.97
CA ARG A 42 6.25 -1.03 -5.04
C ARG A 42 6.33 -2.52 -4.77
N SER A 43 7.50 -3.04 -4.42
CA SER A 43 7.66 -4.46 -4.07
C SER A 43 6.83 -4.88 -2.85
N ASP A 44 6.67 -4.02 -1.84
CA ASP A 44 5.82 -4.31 -0.70
C ASP A 44 4.33 -4.32 -1.08
N LEU A 45 3.89 -3.33 -1.85
CA LEU A 45 2.51 -3.27 -2.35
C LEU A 45 2.21 -4.46 -3.28
N ASP A 46 3.16 -4.89 -4.13
CA ASP A 46 2.99 -6.09 -4.97
C ASP A 46 2.86 -7.36 -4.11
N ALA A 47 3.64 -7.46 -3.03
CA ALA A 47 3.52 -8.60 -2.11
C ALA A 47 2.18 -8.60 -1.36
N LEU A 48 1.69 -7.42 -0.95
CA LEU A 48 0.41 -7.26 -0.27
C LEU A 48 -0.78 -7.52 -1.21
N GLU A 49 -0.70 -7.10 -2.46
CA GLU A 49 -1.69 -7.41 -3.50
C GLU A 49 -1.77 -8.91 -3.75
N LYS A 50 -0.62 -9.58 -3.95
CA LYS A 50 -0.56 -11.04 -4.13
C LYS A 50 -1.13 -11.81 -2.95
N ALA A 51 -1.08 -11.22 -1.75
CA ALA A 51 -1.66 -11.79 -0.55
C ALA A 51 -3.12 -11.37 -0.31
N GLY A 52 -3.71 -10.54 -1.19
CA GLY A 52 -5.12 -10.14 -1.15
C GLY A 52 -5.47 -9.04 -0.16
N TYR A 53 -4.49 -8.28 0.36
CA TYR A 53 -4.76 -7.21 1.33
C TYR A 53 -5.21 -5.89 0.70
N LEU A 54 -4.86 -5.66 -0.56
CA LEU A 54 -5.09 -4.40 -1.28
C LEU A 54 -5.14 -4.64 -2.78
N GLU A 55 -5.57 -3.62 -3.53
CA GLU A 55 -5.54 -3.59 -4.99
C GLU A 55 -4.63 -2.47 -5.48
N ARG A 56 -3.76 -2.76 -6.46
CA ARG A 56 -2.87 -1.75 -7.04
C ARG A 56 -3.62 -0.84 -8.00
N ILE A 57 -3.29 0.45 -7.93
CA ILE A 57 -3.71 1.47 -8.91
C ILE A 57 -2.49 2.20 -9.45
N GLN A 58 -2.68 3.04 -10.47
CA GLN A 58 -1.60 3.82 -11.07
C GLN A 58 -0.90 4.71 -10.01
N GLY A 59 0.31 4.32 -9.61
CA GLY A 59 1.13 5.06 -8.64
C GLY A 59 0.78 4.82 -7.17
N GLY A 60 -0.07 3.85 -6.84
CA GLY A 60 -0.56 3.62 -5.48
C GLY A 60 -1.25 2.28 -5.27
N ALA A 61 -2.03 2.22 -4.20
CA ALA A 61 -2.90 1.10 -3.88
C ALA A 61 -4.17 1.61 -3.18
N VAL A 62 -5.26 0.86 -3.32
CA VAL A 62 -6.54 1.08 -2.65
C VAL A 62 -6.91 -0.16 -1.85
N GLN A 63 -7.74 0.02 -0.83
CA GLN A 63 -8.24 -1.09 -0.04
C GLN A 63 -9.07 -2.02 -0.95
N THR A 64 -8.78 -3.32 -0.90
CA THR A 64 -9.58 -4.29 -1.67
C THR A 64 -11.02 -4.25 -1.15
N SER A 65 -11.97 -4.21 -2.08
CA SER A 65 -13.33 -3.79 -1.75
C SER A 65 -14.06 -4.82 -0.88
N PHE A 66 -14.17 -4.49 0.41
CA PHE A 66 -15.46 -4.57 1.08
C PHE A 66 -15.95 -3.21 1.63
N ASN A 67 -15.18 -2.11 1.49
CA ASN A 67 -15.71 -0.77 1.77
C ASN A 67 -14.85 0.38 1.19
N ASN A 68 -15.49 1.29 0.44
CA ASN A 68 -15.25 2.75 0.43
C ASN A 68 -14.45 3.56 -0.61
N TYR A 69 -13.74 3.06 -1.65
CA TYR A 69 -13.00 4.00 -2.54
C TYR A 69 -13.25 3.90 -4.04
N ASN A 70 -14.08 2.97 -4.50
CA ASN A 70 -14.38 2.85 -5.94
C ASN A 70 -15.41 3.86 -6.49
N LEU A 71 -16.01 4.72 -5.65
CA LEU A 71 -16.98 5.72 -6.14
C LEU A 71 -16.36 7.04 -6.64
N GLU A 72 -15.18 7.45 -6.16
CA GLU A 72 -14.59 8.75 -6.56
C GLU A 72 -13.58 8.66 -7.72
N PHE A 73 -12.86 7.54 -7.87
CA PHE A 73 -11.90 7.38 -8.98
C PHE A 73 -12.58 7.14 -10.34
N LEU A 74 -13.76 6.49 -10.36
CA LEU A 74 -14.53 6.25 -11.58
C LEU A 74 -15.36 7.46 -12.02
N ARG A 75 -15.46 8.52 -11.21
CA ARG A 75 -16.23 9.73 -11.51
C ARG A 75 -15.46 10.81 -12.28
N LYS A 76 -14.17 10.61 -12.55
CA LYS A 76 -13.40 11.49 -13.43
C LYS A 76 -13.16 10.84 -14.80
N LYS A 77 -14.22 10.76 -15.61
CA LYS A 77 -14.09 10.79 -17.07
C LYS A 77 -15.35 11.35 -17.71
#